data_AF-A0A6L7XVB6-F1
#
_entry.id   AF-A0A6L7XVB6-F1
#
_cell.length_a   1.000
_cell.length_b   1.000
_cell.length_c   1.000
_cell.angle_alpha   90.00
_cell.angle_beta   90.00
_cell.angle_gamma   90.00
#
_symmetry.space_group_name_H-M   'P 1'
#
loop_
_entity.id
_entity.type
_entity.pdbx_description
1 polymer ?
#
loop_
_entity_poly.entity_id
_entity_poly.type
_entity_poly.pdbx_seq_one_letter_code
_entity_poly.pdbx_strand_id
1 'polypeptide(L)'
;MDEQRRDRRPDAGSRTRRVWDVADEITREQGRKATRREVMDRIVAEGGNKNTASTQYQRWKTAQDSEVREERATHIASSDTADGPCIAPRWLKIADDGRLLIPTDMRAAMGIEDNVIHARVERGELRLLSRDGAVKRVQRMVAPYRGSGSVVDSFIAERRALWGEEE
;
A
#
# COMPACT_ATOMS: atom_id res chain seq x y z
N MET A 1 14.62 -9.53 34.19
CA MET A 1 13.30 -8.89 33.99
C MET A 1 13.04 -8.88 32.49
N ASP A 2 12.10 -9.70 32.04
CA ASP A 2 11.80 -9.97 30.63
C ASP A 2 11.10 -8.77 29.94
N GLU A 3 11.88 -7.93 29.27
CA GLU A 3 11.39 -6.80 28.49
C GLU A 3 11.05 -7.17 27.02
N GLN A 4 11.36 -8.39 26.58
CA GLN A 4 11.26 -8.81 25.17
C GLN A 4 9.92 -9.47 24.77
N ARG A 5 8.95 -9.66 25.67
CA ARG A 5 7.67 -10.33 25.39
C ARG A 5 6.47 -9.39 25.16
N ARG A 6 6.68 -8.08 24.98
CA ARG A 6 5.58 -7.08 25.01
C ARG A 6 4.74 -6.96 23.73
N ASP A 7 5.25 -7.44 22.60
CA ASP A 7 4.61 -7.31 21.28
C ASP A 7 4.03 -8.62 20.71
N ARG A 8 4.18 -9.73 21.45
CA ARG A 8 3.65 -11.03 21.03
C ARG A 8 2.20 -11.17 21.47
N ARG A 9 1.35 -11.68 20.59
CA ARG A 9 -0.06 -11.98 20.88
C ARG A 9 -0.15 -12.79 22.19
N PRO A 10 -1.04 -12.42 23.13
CA PRO A 10 -1.17 -13.12 24.41
C PRO A 10 -1.51 -14.61 24.27
N ASP A 11 -1.12 -15.40 25.28
CA ASP A 11 -1.38 -16.85 25.33
C ASP A 11 -2.88 -17.17 25.35
N ALA A 12 -3.23 -18.30 24.74
CA ALA A 12 -4.60 -18.79 24.63
C ALA A 12 -5.24 -19.00 26.02
N GLY A 13 -6.50 -18.60 26.18
CA GLY A 13 -7.26 -18.73 27.43
C GLY A 13 -7.10 -17.59 28.43
N SER A 14 -6.24 -16.60 28.17
CA SER A 14 -6.09 -15.43 29.04
C SER A 14 -7.18 -14.36 28.80
N ARG A 15 -7.57 -13.62 29.84
CA ARG A 15 -8.50 -12.47 29.72
C ARG A 15 -7.97 -11.38 28.78
N THR A 16 -6.66 -11.25 28.65
CA THR A 16 -6.01 -10.32 27.71
C THR A 16 -6.12 -10.81 26.27
N ARG A 17 -6.06 -12.13 26.03
CA ARG A 17 -6.31 -12.74 24.72
C ARG A 17 -7.72 -12.48 24.22
N ARG A 18 -8.72 -12.51 25.11
CA ARG A 18 -10.12 -12.21 24.75
C ARG A 18 -10.28 -10.83 24.09
N VAL A 19 -9.52 -9.82 24.53
CA VAL A 19 -9.54 -8.47 23.93
C VAL A 19 -9.09 -8.50 22.47
N TRP A 20 -8.06 -9.29 22.16
CA TRP A 20 -7.55 -9.45 20.80
C TRP A 20 -8.54 -10.25 19.94
N ASP A 21 -9.15 -11.29 20.50
CA ASP A 21 -10.13 -12.10 19.77
C ASP A 21 -11.40 -11.30 19.43
N VAL A 22 -11.87 -10.44 20.35
CA VAL A 22 -12.98 -9.51 20.09
C VAL A 22 -12.62 -8.49 19.00
N ALA A 23 -11.38 -7.97 19.01
CA ALA A 23 -10.91 -7.06 17.97
C ALA A 23 -10.85 -7.75 16.59
N ASP A 24 -10.41 -9.00 16.54
CA ASP A 24 -10.40 -9.80 15.31
C ASP A 24 -11.81 -10.16 14.83
N GLU A 25 -12.71 -10.52 15.75
CA GLU A 25 -14.13 -10.79 15.44
C GLU A 25 -14.80 -9.56 14.82
N ILE A 26 -14.67 -8.40 15.46
CA ILE A 26 -15.23 -7.14 14.94
C ILE A 26 -14.59 -6.79 13.59
N THR A 27 -13.28 -6.98 13.44
CA THR A 27 -12.59 -6.70 12.18
C THR A 27 -13.08 -7.60 11.05
N ARG A 28 -13.32 -8.89 11.36
CA ARG A 28 -13.87 -9.88 10.41
C ARG A 28 -15.31 -9.58 10.04
N GLU A 29 -16.16 -9.25 11.02
CA GLU A 29 -17.58 -8.95 10.81
C GLU A 29 -17.79 -7.66 10.02
N GLN A 30 -17.01 -6.62 10.29
CA GLN A 30 -17.19 -5.29 9.70
C GLN A 30 -16.38 -5.08 8.41
N GLY A 31 -15.41 -5.97 8.13
CA GLY A 31 -14.48 -5.82 7.00
C GLY A 31 -13.60 -4.56 7.10
N ARG A 32 -13.49 -3.96 8.28
CA ARG A 32 -12.63 -2.82 8.61
C ARG A 32 -12.01 -3.04 9.97
N LYS A 33 -10.85 -2.44 10.25
CA LYS A 33 -10.22 -2.51 11.58
C LYS A 33 -11.21 -2.12 12.67
N ALA A 34 -11.30 -2.93 13.71
CA ALA A 34 -12.11 -2.67 14.88
C ALA A 34 -11.68 -1.35 15.55
N THR A 35 -12.65 -0.52 15.94
CA THR A 35 -12.37 0.69 16.71
C THR A 35 -12.17 0.36 18.18
N ARG A 36 -11.36 1.17 18.86
CA ARG A 36 -11.12 1.03 20.31
C ARG A 36 -12.43 0.99 21.10
N ARG A 37 -13.39 1.84 20.73
CA ARG A 37 -14.70 1.94 21.39
C ARG A 37 -15.47 0.64 21.30
N GLU A 38 -15.61 0.06 20.11
CA GLU A 38 -16.34 -1.19 19.88
C GLU A 38 -15.75 -2.36 20.68
N VAL A 39 -14.42 -2.46 20.72
CA VAL A 39 -13.72 -3.49 21.49
C VAL A 39 -13.92 -3.28 23.01
N MET A 40 -13.85 -2.03 23.49
CA MET A 40 -14.06 -1.74 24.90
C MET A 40 -15.51 -1.98 25.34
N ASP A 41 -16.50 -1.57 24.54
CA ASP A 41 -17.92 -1.74 24.86
C ASP A 41 -18.26 -3.24 25.01
N ARG A 42 -17.75 -4.08 24.12
CA ARG A 42 -17.96 -5.54 24.17
C ARG A 42 -17.27 -6.21 25.35
N ILE A 43 -16.05 -5.81 25.69
CA ILE A 43 -15.34 -6.34 26.87
C ILE A 43 -16.00 -5.90 28.18
N VAL A 44 -16.56 -4.69 28.23
CA VAL A 44 -17.28 -4.19 29.41
C VAL A 44 -18.61 -4.92 29.60
N ALA A 45 -19.33 -5.20 28.52
CA ALA A 45 -20.54 -6.02 28.56
C ALA A 45 -20.27 -7.43 29.11
N GLU A 46 -19.08 -7.99 28.85
CA GLU A 46 -18.61 -9.27 29.40
C GLU A 46 -18.10 -9.17 30.87
N GLY A 47 -18.22 -8.01 31.53
CA GLY A 47 -17.74 -7.78 32.90
C GLY A 47 -16.23 -7.57 33.01
N GLY A 48 -15.55 -7.27 31.90
CA GLY A 48 -14.11 -7.07 31.82
C GLY A 48 -13.61 -5.69 32.26
N ASN A 49 -12.31 -5.60 32.54
CA ASN A 49 -11.66 -4.36 32.96
C ASN A 49 -11.34 -3.44 31.75
N LYS A 50 -11.91 -2.22 31.76
CA LYS A 50 -11.71 -1.17 30.74
C LYS A 50 -10.25 -0.80 30.49
N ASN A 51 -9.46 -0.65 31.56
CA ASN A 51 -8.07 -0.23 31.44
C ASN A 51 -7.21 -1.32 30.76
N THR A 52 -7.49 -2.59 31.10
CA THR A 52 -6.86 -3.74 30.46
C THR A 52 -7.26 -3.83 28.98
N ALA A 53 -8.54 -3.63 28.65
CA ALA A 53 -9.04 -3.64 27.28
C ALA A 53 -8.35 -2.57 26.41
N SER A 54 -8.23 -1.36 26.95
CA SER A 54 -7.54 -0.24 26.29
C SER A 54 -6.08 -0.54 25.94
N THR A 55 -5.30 -1.01 26.92
CA THR A 55 -3.87 -1.30 26.72
C THR A 55 -3.67 -2.46 25.75
N GLN A 56 -4.50 -3.51 25.84
CA GLN A 56 -4.42 -4.64 24.93
C GLN A 56 -4.85 -4.28 23.51
N TYR A 57 -5.83 -3.39 23.33
CA TYR A 57 -6.21 -2.88 22.01
C TYR A 57 -5.05 -2.11 21.35
N GLN A 58 -4.31 -1.27 22.09
CA GLN A 58 -3.16 -0.58 21.51
C GLN A 58 -2.09 -1.57 21.05
N ARG A 59 -1.82 -2.63 21.83
CA ARG A 59 -0.87 -3.68 21.43
C ARG A 59 -1.36 -4.46 20.22
N TRP A 60 -2.63 -4.82 20.17
CA TRP A 60 -3.25 -5.45 19.00
C TRP A 60 -3.11 -4.57 17.75
N LYS A 61 -3.37 -3.27 17.88
CA LYS A 61 -3.21 -2.30 16.79
C LYS A 61 -1.75 -2.23 16.31
N THR A 62 -0.80 -2.11 17.23
CA THR A 62 0.63 -2.09 16.89
C THR A 62 1.06 -3.38 16.20
N ALA A 63 0.63 -4.54 16.69
CA ALA A 63 0.90 -5.83 16.07
C ALA A 63 0.32 -5.90 14.64
N GLN A 64 -0.93 -5.46 14.45
CA GLN A 64 -1.56 -5.40 13.13
C GLN A 64 -0.87 -4.41 12.18
N ASP A 65 -0.40 -3.27 12.68
CA ASP A 65 0.32 -2.29 11.87
C ASP A 65 1.73 -2.82 11.51
N SER A 66 2.37 -3.58 12.40
CA SER A 66 3.65 -4.26 12.17
C SER A 66 3.52 -5.44 11.20
N GLU A 67 2.49 -6.29 11.34
CA GLU A 67 2.18 -7.37 10.40
C GLU A 67 1.93 -6.81 9.00
N VAL A 68 1.15 -5.74 8.86
CA VAL A 68 0.96 -5.05 7.59
C VAL A 68 2.29 -4.49 7.05
N ARG A 69 3.20 -4.01 7.92
CA ARG A 69 4.52 -3.50 7.52
C ARG A 69 5.48 -4.62 7.08
N GLU A 70 5.46 -5.77 7.75
CA GLU A 70 6.24 -6.96 7.40
C GLU A 70 5.71 -7.63 6.13
N GLU A 71 4.40 -7.81 6.02
CA GLU A 71 3.75 -8.28 4.79
C GLU A 71 4.09 -7.38 3.60
N ARG A 72 4.11 -6.05 3.80
CA ARG A 72 4.58 -5.08 2.80
C ARG A 72 6.05 -5.29 2.43
N ALA A 73 6.93 -5.53 3.39
CA ALA A 73 8.35 -5.76 3.13
C ALA A 73 8.60 -7.07 2.37
N THR A 74 7.88 -8.14 2.72
CA THR A 74 7.95 -9.44 2.04
C THR A 74 7.38 -9.36 0.62
N HIS A 75 6.30 -8.59 0.40
CA HIS A 75 5.69 -8.41 -0.93
C HIS A 75 6.59 -7.59 -1.85
N ILE A 76 7.27 -6.55 -1.33
CA ILE A 76 8.26 -5.75 -2.08
C ILE A 76 9.48 -6.60 -2.45
N ALA A 77 9.97 -7.45 -1.54
CA ALA A 77 11.09 -8.36 -1.82
C ALA A 77 10.76 -9.44 -2.87
N SER A 78 9.47 -9.74 -3.07
CA SER A 78 8.99 -10.74 -4.04
C SER A 78 8.57 -10.15 -5.38
N SER A 79 8.52 -8.81 -5.52
CA SER A 79 8.07 -8.12 -6.74
C SER A 79 9.20 -7.69 -7.67
N ASP A 80 10.41 -8.22 -7.50
CA ASP A 80 11.51 -7.96 -8.43
C ASP A 80 11.33 -8.78 -9.72
N THR A 81 10.36 -8.37 -10.53
CA THR A 81 10.16 -8.83 -11.90
C THR A 81 10.07 -7.59 -12.79
N ALA A 82 10.55 -7.70 -14.02
CA ALA A 82 10.75 -6.61 -15.00
C ALA A 82 9.53 -5.71 -15.31
N ASP A 83 8.37 -5.94 -14.68
CA ASP A 83 7.11 -5.25 -14.92
C ASP A 83 6.76 -4.12 -13.91
N GLY A 84 7.55 -3.96 -12.86
CA GLY A 84 7.36 -2.92 -11.83
C GLY A 84 6.62 -3.44 -10.57
N PRO A 85 6.40 -2.59 -9.56
CA PRO A 85 5.82 -3.03 -8.28
C PRO A 85 4.36 -3.45 -8.46
N CYS A 86 4.12 -4.75 -8.32
CA CYS A 86 2.78 -5.32 -8.27
C CYS A 86 2.30 -5.38 -6.82
N ILE A 87 1.09 -4.89 -6.55
CA ILE A 87 0.38 -5.09 -5.28
C ILE A 87 -0.74 -6.09 -5.52
N ALA A 88 -0.94 -7.05 -4.62
CA ALA A 88 -2.05 -8.00 -4.68
C ALA A 88 -3.41 -7.29 -4.86
N PRO A 89 -4.34 -7.86 -5.65
CA PRO A 89 -5.65 -7.25 -5.88
C PRO A 89 -6.43 -7.14 -4.57
N ARG A 90 -7.15 -6.03 -4.40
CA ARG A 90 -7.96 -5.73 -3.22
C ARG A 90 -9.31 -5.18 -3.64
N TRP A 91 -10.36 -5.54 -2.93
CA TRP A 91 -11.66 -4.91 -3.10
C TRP A 91 -11.62 -3.50 -2.54
N LEU A 92 -11.93 -2.51 -3.37
CA LEU A 92 -12.07 -1.12 -2.97
C LEU A 92 -13.55 -0.74 -2.96
N LYS A 93 -13.96 0.03 -1.96
CA LYS A 93 -15.32 0.60 -1.90
C LYS A 93 -15.35 1.92 -2.64
N ILE A 94 -16.43 2.13 -3.39
CA ILE A 94 -16.77 3.42 -4.00
C ILE A 94 -17.77 4.09 -3.05
N ALA A 95 -17.51 5.33 -2.66
CA ALA A 95 -18.44 6.12 -1.87
C ALA A 95 -19.65 6.56 -2.72
N ASP A 96 -20.74 6.97 -2.08
CA ASP A 96 -21.99 7.34 -2.76
C ASP A 96 -21.81 8.52 -3.74
N ASP A 97 -20.77 9.34 -3.52
CA ASP A 97 -20.38 10.45 -4.39
C ASP A 97 -19.45 10.04 -5.54
N GLY A 98 -19.20 8.74 -5.71
CA GLY A 98 -18.33 8.18 -6.75
C GLY A 98 -16.84 8.23 -6.42
N ARG A 99 -16.44 8.68 -5.22
CA ARG A 99 -15.03 8.71 -4.84
C ARG A 99 -14.49 7.33 -4.54
N LEU A 100 -13.30 7.05 -5.09
CA LEU A 100 -12.51 5.87 -4.79
C LEU A 100 -11.31 6.27 -3.94
N LEU A 101 -11.23 5.75 -2.71
CA LEU A 101 -10.04 5.94 -1.89
C LEU A 101 -8.95 4.99 -2.38
N ILE A 102 -7.86 5.53 -2.93
CA ILE A 102 -6.66 4.76 -3.27
C ILE A 102 -5.76 4.69 -2.04
N PRO A 103 -5.57 3.49 -1.43
CA PRO A 103 -4.73 3.32 -0.26
C PRO A 103 -3.27 3.77 -0.52
N THR A 104 -2.59 4.24 0.53
CA THR A 104 -1.25 4.84 0.42
C THR A 104 -0.20 3.93 -0.23
N ASP A 105 -0.27 2.62 -0.01
CA ASP A 105 0.63 1.66 -0.68
C ASP A 105 0.35 1.56 -2.18
N MET A 106 -0.92 1.50 -2.58
CA MET A 106 -1.30 1.54 -4.00
C MET A 106 -0.84 2.84 -4.67
N ARG A 107 -0.98 3.98 -3.99
CA ARG A 107 -0.43 5.25 -4.51
C ARG A 107 1.08 5.20 -4.71
N ALA A 108 1.81 4.66 -3.73
CA ALA A 108 3.27 4.54 -3.79
C ALA A 108 3.72 3.62 -4.93
N ALA A 109 3.10 2.45 -5.09
CA ALA A 109 3.44 1.52 -6.18
C ALA A 109 3.08 2.10 -7.57
N MET A 110 1.99 2.87 -7.66
CA MET A 110 1.61 3.57 -8.89
C MET A 110 2.51 4.78 -9.19
N GLY A 111 3.41 5.18 -8.28
CA GLY A 111 4.23 6.40 -8.41
C GLY A 111 3.39 7.67 -8.48
N ILE A 112 2.30 7.74 -7.70
CA ILE A 112 1.43 8.90 -7.63
C ILE A 112 2.01 9.86 -6.59
N GLU A 113 2.67 10.92 -7.06
CA GLU A 113 3.16 12.02 -6.21
C GLU A 113 2.16 13.18 -6.15
N ASP A 114 1.49 13.44 -7.27
CA ASP A 114 0.45 14.46 -7.40
C ASP A 114 -0.96 13.92 -7.17
N ASN A 115 -1.92 14.82 -6.98
CA ASN A 115 -3.34 14.46 -6.82
C ASN A 115 -4.08 14.27 -8.17
N VAL A 116 -3.36 14.19 -9.30
CA VAL A 116 -3.94 14.07 -10.64
C VAL A 116 -3.52 12.75 -11.28
N ILE A 117 -4.50 11.97 -11.72
CA ILE A 117 -4.30 10.68 -12.40
C ILE A 117 -5.11 10.62 -13.69
N HIS A 118 -4.61 9.88 -14.66
CA HIS A 118 -5.33 9.62 -15.90
C HIS A 118 -6.20 8.36 -15.73
N ALA A 119 -7.50 8.49 -15.96
CA ALA A 119 -8.46 7.38 -15.90
C ALA A 119 -9.01 7.07 -17.30
N ARG A 120 -9.11 5.78 -17.64
CA ARG A 120 -9.78 5.32 -18.87
C ARG A 120 -10.55 4.05 -18.58
N VAL A 121 -11.71 3.90 -19.22
CA VAL A 121 -12.44 2.61 -19.24
C VAL A 121 -12.09 1.88 -20.52
N GLU A 122 -11.56 0.66 -20.42
CA GLU A 122 -11.28 -0.22 -21.56
C GLU A 122 -11.87 -1.59 -21.28
N ARG A 123 -12.77 -2.07 -22.15
CA ARG A 123 -13.39 -3.41 -22.03
C ARG A 123 -14.04 -3.69 -20.67
N GLY A 124 -14.61 -2.66 -20.04
CA GLY A 124 -15.22 -2.75 -18.71
C GLY A 124 -14.25 -2.63 -17.54
N GLU A 125 -12.94 -2.44 -17.79
CA GLU A 125 -11.94 -2.20 -16.75
C GLU A 125 -11.69 -0.70 -16.58
N LEU A 126 -11.74 -0.21 -15.33
CA LEU A 126 -11.23 1.12 -14.99
C LEU A 126 -9.71 1.07 -14.84
N ARG A 127 -9.01 1.67 -15.79
CA ARG A 127 -7.55 1.77 -15.81
C ARG A 127 -7.13 3.13 -15.31
N LEU A 128 -6.39 3.15 -14.21
CA LEU A 128 -5.81 4.34 -13.60
C LEU A 128 -4.29 4.33 -13.81
N LEU A 129 -3.75 5.42 -14.32
CA LEU A 129 -2.33 5.59 -14.57
C LEU A 129 -1.87 6.94 -14.02
N SER A 130 -0.72 6.95 -13.34
CA SER A 130 0.00 8.19 -13.07
C SER A 130 0.60 8.73 -14.38
N ARG A 131 0.90 10.03 -14.42
CA ARG A 131 1.60 10.64 -15.56
C ARG A 131 2.93 9.92 -15.83
N ASP A 132 3.71 9.71 -14.79
CA ASP A 132 4.99 9.00 -14.87
C ASP A 132 4.82 7.54 -15.24
N GLY A 133 3.81 6.87 -14.71
CA GLY A 133 3.46 5.50 -15.06
C GLY A 133 3.11 5.37 -16.54
N ALA A 134 2.36 6.32 -17.10
CA ALA A 134 2.04 6.36 -18.52
C ALA A 134 3.29 6.56 -19.39
N VAL A 135 4.16 7.50 -19.03
CA VAL A 135 5.43 7.74 -19.74
C VAL A 135 6.34 6.51 -19.69
N LYS A 136 6.56 5.93 -18.49
CA LYS A 136 7.38 4.72 -18.33
C LYS A 136 6.82 3.53 -19.09
N ARG A 137 5.49 3.40 -19.17
CA ARG A 137 4.82 2.36 -19.97
C ARG A 137 5.09 2.56 -21.46
N VAL A 138 4.94 3.78 -21.98
CA VAL A 138 5.24 4.09 -23.39
C VAL A 138 6.71 3.87 -23.70
N GLN A 139 7.62 4.34 -22.83
CA GLN A 139 9.06 4.11 -22.98
C GLN A 139 9.40 2.62 -23.04
N ARG A 140 8.77 1.78 -22.19
CA ARG A 140 8.94 0.32 -22.24
C ARG A 140 8.41 -0.30 -23.53
N MET A 141 7.22 0.11 -23.99
CA MET A 141 6.67 -0.40 -25.26
C MET A 141 7.56 -0.05 -26.45
N VAL A 142 8.21 1.10 -26.42
CA VAL A 142 9.07 1.58 -27.50
C VAL A 142 10.53 1.10 -27.35
N ALA A 143 10.95 0.66 -26.16
CA ALA A 143 12.33 0.23 -25.88
C ALA A 143 12.86 -0.85 -26.84
N PRO A 144 12.10 -1.90 -27.23
CA PRO A 144 12.56 -2.89 -28.20
C PRO A 144 12.78 -2.33 -29.62
N TYR A 145 12.12 -1.21 -29.95
CA TYR A 145 12.22 -0.56 -31.25
C TYR A 145 13.31 0.51 -31.29
N ARG A 146 14.03 0.72 -30.18
CA ARG A 146 15.12 1.68 -30.09
C ARG A 146 16.35 1.09 -30.79
N GLY A 147 16.82 1.73 -31.84
CA GLY A 147 18.07 1.35 -32.51
C GLY A 147 19.27 1.43 -31.57
N SER A 148 20.36 0.76 -31.93
CA SER A 148 21.63 0.83 -31.21
C SER A 148 22.26 2.22 -31.40
N GLY A 149 21.99 3.13 -30.48
CA GLY A 149 22.55 4.48 -30.49
C GLY A 149 21.58 5.51 -29.91
N SER A 150 22.13 6.57 -29.35
CA SER A 150 21.34 7.71 -28.89
C SER A 150 21.10 8.65 -30.07
N VAL A 151 19.89 8.61 -30.63
CA VAL A 151 19.42 9.55 -31.67
C VAL A 151 19.53 11.00 -31.19
N VAL A 152 19.39 11.21 -29.87
CA VAL A 152 19.57 12.53 -29.26
C VAL A 152 21.04 12.93 -29.30
N ASP A 153 21.97 12.04 -28.98
CA ASP A 153 23.39 12.38 -29.00
C ASP A 153 23.89 12.63 -30.42
N SER A 154 23.43 11.85 -31.41
CA SER A 154 23.75 12.13 -32.82
C SER A 154 23.18 13.47 -33.28
N PHE A 155 21.94 13.80 -32.88
CA PHE A 155 21.30 15.08 -33.20
C PHE A 155 21.96 16.27 -32.49
N ILE A 156 22.36 16.12 -31.23
CA ILE A 156 23.07 17.17 -30.48
C ILE A 156 24.49 17.37 -31.03
N ALA A 157 25.18 16.29 -31.40
CA ALA A 157 26.48 16.38 -32.06
C ALA A 157 26.38 17.07 -33.42
N GLU A 158 25.39 16.70 -34.23
CA GLU A 158 25.10 17.35 -35.52
C GLU A 158 24.76 18.83 -35.34
N ARG A 159 23.93 19.17 -34.34
CA ARG A 159 23.57 20.56 -34.06
C ARG A 159 24.74 21.39 -33.52
N ARG A 160 25.60 20.82 -32.68
CA ARG A 160 26.81 21.50 -32.17
C ARG A 160 27.83 21.73 -33.28
N ALA A 161 28.04 20.75 -34.16
CA ALA A 161 28.91 20.90 -35.33
C ALA A 161 28.41 21.99 -36.29
N LEU A 162 27.08 22.11 -36.46
CA LEU A 162 26.48 23.12 -37.34
C LEU A 162 26.53 24.55 -36.76
N TRP A 163 26.77 24.70 -35.45
CA TRP A 163 26.80 25.99 -34.75
C TRP A 163 28.22 26.44 -34.39
N GLY A 164 29.25 25.68 -34.78
CA GLY A 164 30.64 26.14 -34.78
C GLY A 164 31.23 26.43 -33.40
N GLU A 165 31.15 25.50 -32.46
CA GLU A 165 32.11 25.45 -31.34
C GLU A 165 33.31 24.61 -31.77
N GLU A 166 34.13 25.18 -32.67
CA GLU A 166 35.54 24.81 -32.80
C GLU A 166 36.34 25.72 -31.84
N GLU A 167 36.92 25.13 -30.80
CA GLU A 167 38.21 25.58 -30.27
C GLU A 167 39.27 24.52 -30.61
#